data_AF-A0A964HWZ5-F1
#
_entry.id   AF-A0A964HWZ5-F1
#
_cell.length_a   1.000
_cell.length_b   1.000
_cell.length_c   1.000
_cell.angle_alpha   90.00
_cell.angle_beta   90.00
_cell.angle_gamma   90.00
#
_symmetry.space_group_name_H-M   'P 1'
#
loop_
_entity.id
_entity.type
_entity.pdbx_description
1 polymer ?
#
loop_
_entity_poly.entity_id
_entity_poly.type
_entity_poly.pdbx_seq_one_letter_code
_entity_poly.pdbx_strand_id
1 'polypeptide(L)'
;IASMYAAYHGPKGLMNIANRAHRYASVFAAGVTAAGGKVQHASFFDTVEVVIPGHAQAVFQRAAESGINIRLVDDNTISISTDELTSAAHLEGVWDALAIALPILGDLQVADIDDGLLDAWGGVPAGLLRKTSFLTHPVFNTHHSETSMLRYLRRLADRDIALDRAMIPLGSCTMKLNATTEMEPITWPGFAGIHPFAPLDQVAGYLELIADLEAWLVEITGYDAVSLQPNAGSQGEFAGLLAIRGYHLSRGDFARDVCLIPSSAHGTNAASAVMAGMRVAVVACDENGNVDIVDLKAKIAEHADQLAALMITYPSTHGVFETEVADICALLHDAGGQVYVDGANLNALVGLAKPGKFGADVSHLNLHKTFCIPHGGGGPGVGPVAVRSHLAPFLPSHPLRPEAGPLGRGDLDGGVGPVSGAPWGSAGILPIPWAYIQMMGPDGLVKATQVAILSANYVAKRLAGYYPILYTGAGGLVAHECILDLRQISTESGVSVEDVAKRLIDYGFHAPTMSFPVVGTLMVEPTESEDLIELDRFINAMIAIKAEIDQVGSGVWPPDDNPLRNAPHTANCLIGPWSHPYPARLGAYPTGAKVMDKYWPPVRRIDGAYGDRNLVCSCPSLEELASV
;
A
#
# COMPACT_ATOMS: atom_id res chain seq x y z
N ILE A 1 -11.81 -5.22 5.15
CA ILE A 1 -13.12 -4.58 5.39
C ILE A 1 -14.21 -5.15 4.48
N ALA A 2 -14.11 -5.07 3.15
CA ALA A 2 -15.16 -5.53 2.21
C ALA A 2 -15.59 -7.01 2.39
N SER A 3 -14.65 -7.92 2.64
CA SER A 3 -14.99 -9.33 2.92
C SER A 3 -15.82 -9.50 4.20
N MET A 4 -15.57 -8.66 5.22
CA MET A 4 -16.31 -8.66 6.48
C MET A 4 -17.70 -8.06 6.30
N TYR A 5 -17.84 -7.00 5.49
CA TYR A 5 -19.15 -6.47 5.08
C TYR A 5 -19.98 -7.57 4.38
N ALA A 6 -19.40 -8.30 3.43
CA ALA A 6 -20.07 -9.41 2.77
C ALA A 6 -20.42 -10.57 3.73
N ALA A 7 -19.54 -10.89 4.68
CA ALA A 7 -19.81 -11.93 5.68
C ALA A 7 -20.89 -11.53 6.69
N TYR A 8 -20.98 -10.25 7.04
CA TYR A 8 -21.97 -9.71 7.97
C TYR A 8 -23.37 -9.69 7.35
N HIS A 9 -23.51 -9.14 6.14
CA HIS A 9 -24.79 -9.04 5.46
C HIS A 9 -25.24 -10.35 4.82
N GLY A 10 -24.29 -11.18 4.38
CA GLY A 10 -24.55 -12.38 3.60
C GLY A 10 -25.27 -12.09 2.27
N PRO A 11 -25.64 -13.12 1.50
CA PRO A 11 -26.29 -12.92 0.20
C PRO A 11 -27.64 -12.20 0.29
N LYS A 12 -28.42 -12.44 1.37
CA LYS A 12 -29.73 -11.80 1.57
C LYS A 12 -29.61 -10.32 1.90
N GLY A 13 -28.71 -9.95 2.82
CA GLY A 13 -28.50 -8.55 3.20
C GLY A 13 -28.00 -7.73 2.03
N LEU A 14 -27.00 -8.24 1.28
CA LEU A 14 -26.50 -7.57 0.08
C LEU A 14 -27.57 -7.42 -0.99
N MET A 15 -28.42 -8.43 -1.19
CA MET A 15 -29.55 -8.32 -2.11
C MET A 15 -30.56 -7.26 -1.66
N ASN A 16 -30.84 -7.14 -0.36
CA ASN A 16 -31.72 -6.09 0.16
C ASN A 16 -31.14 -4.69 -0.05
N ILE A 17 -29.83 -4.51 0.16
CA ILE A 17 -29.13 -3.25 -0.08
C ILE A 17 -29.18 -2.89 -1.58
N ALA A 18 -28.87 -3.85 -2.46
CA ALA A 18 -28.95 -3.66 -3.90
C ALA A 18 -30.38 -3.36 -4.39
N ASN A 19 -31.38 -4.10 -3.88
CA ASN A 19 -32.80 -3.85 -4.16
C ASN A 19 -33.19 -2.43 -3.76
N ARG A 20 -32.76 -1.96 -2.59
CA ARG A 20 -33.10 -0.63 -2.08
C ARG A 20 -32.47 0.48 -2.93
N ALA A 21 -31.18 0.36 -3.26
CA ALA A 21 -30.50 1.33 -4.13
C ALA A 21 -31.19 1.40 -5.50
N HIS A 22 -31.44 0.24 -6.14
CA HIS A 22 -32.16 0.16 -7.41
C HIS A 22 -33.57 0.73 -7.32
N ARG A 23 -34.31 0.41 -6.25
CA ARG A 23 -35.67 0.88 -6.07
C ARG A 23 -35.76 2.40 -6.05
N TYR A 24 -34.85 3.07 -5.34
CA TYR A 24 -34.79 4.54 -5.36
C TYR A 24 -34.48 5.10 -6.75
N ALA A 25 -33.57 4.49 -7.51
CA ALA A 25 -33.33 4.89 -8.90
C ALA A 25 -34.59 4.73 -9.77
N SER A 26 -35.32 3.62 -9.62
CA SER A 26 -36.56 3.37 -10.36
C SER A 26 -37.69 4.32 -9.96
N VAL A 27 -37.85 4.64 -8.67
CA VAL A 27 -38.78 5.67 -8.18
C VAL A 27 -38.43 7.02 -8.79
N PHE A 28 -37.16 7.42 -8.73
CA PHE A 28 -36.71 8.68 -9.32
C PHE A 28 -37.04 8.77 -10.81
N ALA A 29 -36.68 7.75 -11.59
CA ALA A 29 -36.95 7.68 -13.02
C ALA A 29 -38.46 7.71 -13.34
N ALA A 30 -39.28 7.02 -12.53
CA ALA A 30 -40.73 7.00 -12.68
C ALA A 30 -41.35 8.37 -12.39
N GLY A 31 -40.90 9.08 -11.34
CA GLY A 31 -41.35 10.44 -11.05
C GLY A 31 -41.00 11.42 -12.17
N VAL A 32 -39.76 11.37 -12.68
CA VAL A 32 -39.35 12.15 -13.87
C VAL A 32 -40.26 11.88 -15.06
N THR A 33 -40.56 10.61 -15.35
CA THR A 33 -41.45 10.22 -16.45
C THR A 33 -42.89 10.70 -16.22
N ALA A 34 -43.40 10.59 -14.99
CA ALA A 34 -44.74 11.03 -14.62
C ALA A 34 -44.92 12.55 -14.75
N ALA A 35 -43.86 13.33 -14.51
CA ALA A 35 -43.82 14.76 -14.75
C ALA A 35 -43.60 15.15 -16.23
N GLY A 36 -43.54 14.18 -17.15
CA GLY A 36 -43.32 14.41 -18.58
C GLY A 36 -41.85 14.60 -18.98
N GLY A 37 -40.91 14.33 -18.08
CA GLY A 37 -39.48 14.39 -18.32
C GLY A 37 -38.94 13.20 -19.13
N LYS A 38 -37.77 13.38 -19.74
CA LYS A 38 -37.09 12.34 -20.52
C LYS A 38 -35.95 11.71 -19.73
N VAL A 39 -36.15 10.46 -19.32
CA VAL A 39 -35.05 9.59 -18.87
C VAL A 39 -34.32 9.05 -20.12
N GLN A 40 -33.01 9.26 -20.19
CA GLN A 40 -32.22 8.96 -21.40
C GLN A 40 -32.12 7.45 -21.67
N HIS A 41 -32.01 6.65 -20.61
CA HIS A 41 -31.84 5.20 -20.71
C HIS A 41 -33.00 4.47 -20.02
N ALA A 42 -33.65 3.57 -20.76
CA ALA A 42 -34.69 2.70 -20.20
C ALA A 42 -34.12 1.58 -19.32
N SER A 43 -32.80 1.36 -19.36
CA SER A 43 -32.14 0.31 -18.60
C SER A 43 -31.03 0.85 -17.71
N PHE A 44 -31.10 0.54 -16.41
CA PHE A 44 -30.20 1.03 -15.38
C PHE A 44 -30.24 0.14 -14.13
N PHE A 45 -29.26 0.30 -13.25
CA PHE A 45 -29.28 -0.25 -11.90
C PHE A 45 -29.57 0.86 -10.89
N ASP A 46 -28.57 1.67 -10.54
CA ASP A 46 -28.66 2.73 -9.53
C ASP A 46 -28.50 4.14 -10.12
N THR A 47 -28.16 4.24 -11.41
CA THR A 47 -27.75 5.50 -12.04
C THR A 47 -28.73 5.88 -13.14
N VAL A 48 -29.29 7.09 -13.07
CA VAL A 48 -30.31 7.60 -13.98
C VAL A 48 -29.87 8.92 -14.59
N GLU A 49 -29.91 9.01 -15.91
CA GLU A 49 -29.66 10.25 -16.67
C GLU A 49 -30.98 10.88 -17.13
N VAL A 50 -31.11 12.18 -16.92
CA VAL A 50 -32.30 12.96 -17.26
C VAL A 50 -31.92 14.09 -18.21
N VAL A 51 -32.63 14.15 -19.35
CA VAL A 51 -32.44 15.20 -20.36
C VAL A 51 -33.36 16.38 -20.05
N ILE A 52 -32.77 17.52 -19.74
CA ILE A 52 -33.39 18.81 -19.39
C ILE A 52 -32.72 19.96 -20.15
N PRO A 53 -33.02 20.11 -21.46
CA PRO A 53 -32.29 21.03 -22.33
C PRO A 53 -32.25 22.47 -21.81
N GLY A 54 -31.06 23.07 -21.73
CA GLY A 54 -30.86 24.45 -21.27
C GLY A 54 -31.04 24.69 -19.76
N HIS A 55 -31.33 23.66 -18.97
CA HIS A 55 -31.59 23.78 -17.53
C HIS A 55 -30.59 23.01 -16.65
N ALA A 56 -29.71 22.16 -17.22
CA ALA A 56 -28.86 21.25 -16.46
C ALA A 56 -27.97 21.97 -15.43
N GLN A 57 -27.33 23.08 -15.82
CA GLN A 57 -26.50 23.88 -14.91
C GLN A 57 -27.32 24.46 -13.74
N ALA A 58 -28.52 24.97 -14.01
CA ALA A 58 -29.37 25.56 -12.97
C ALA A 58 -29.86 24.50 -11.97
N VAL A 59 -30.22 23.32 -12.45
CA VAL A 59 -30.60 22.18 -11.61
C VAL A 59 -29.42 21.68 -10.77
N PHE A 60 -28.23 21.57 -11.38
CA PHE A 60 -27.00 21.20 -10.67
C PHE A 60 -26.70 22.14 -9.50
N GLN A 61 -26.77 23.46 -9.74
CA GLN A 61 -26.55 24.47 -8.68
C GLN A 61 -27.65 24.41 -7.62
N ARG A 62 -28.93 24.27 -8.01
CA ARG A 62 -30.04 24.20 -7.07
C ARG A 62 -29.97 22.96 -6.17
N ALA A 63 -29.56 21.81 -6.71
CA ALA A 63 -29.31 20.62 -5.92
C ALA A 63 -28.17 20.85 -4.92
N ALA A 64 -27.07 21.46 -5.36
CA ALA A 64 -25.93 21.77 -4.49
C ALA A 64 -26.31 22.73 -3.34
N GLU A 65 -27.15 23.75 -3.59
CA GLU A 65 -27.70 24.65 -2.56
C GLU A 65 -28.52 23.91 -1.49
N SER A 66 -29.13 22.77 -1.84
CA SER A 66 -29.85 21.89 -0.91
C SER A 66 -28.95 20.86 -0.21
N GLY A 67 -27.63 20.91 -0.45
CA GLY A 67 -26.67 19.96 0.11
C GLY A 67 -26.57 18.64 -0.64
N ILE A 68 -27.06 18.57 -1.89
CA ILE A 68 -27.04 17.35 -2.72
C ILE A 68 -26.16 17.59 -3.94
N ASN A 69 -25.12 16.78 -4.10
CA ASN A 69 -24.32 16.77 -5.32
C ASN A 69 -24.89 15.79 -6.34
N ILE A 70 -25.15 16.27 -7.54
CA ILE A 70 -25.50 15.45 -8.72
C ILE A 70 -24.41 15.60 -9.78
N ARG A 71 -24.33 14.67 -10.74
CA ARG A 71 -23.35 14.78 -11.82
C ARG A 71 -23.94 15.60 -12.97
N LEU A 72 -23.28 16.68 -13.33
CA LEU A 72 -23.51 17.37 -14.59
C LEU A 72 -22.81 16.59 -15.71
N VAL A 73 -23.56 16.09 -16.70
CA VAL A 73 -23.01 15.32 -17.83
C VAL A 73 -22.63 16.27 -18.97
N ASP A 74 -23.53 17.17 -19.31
CA ASP A 74 -23.37 18.26 -20.29
C ASP A 74 -24.40 19.38 -20.01
N ASP A 75 -24.48 20.38 -20.90
CA ASP A 75 -25.39 21.54 -20.76
C ASP A 75 -26.89 21.17 -20.72
N ASN A 76 -27.25 19.94 -21.09
CA ASN A 76 -28.62 19.48 -21.22
C ASN A 76 -28.94 18.25 -20.36
N THR A 77 -27.96 17.62 -19.73
CA THR A 77 -28.13 16.31 -19.11
C THR A 77 -27.52 16.31 -17.71
N ILE A 78 -28.31 15.85 -16.74
CA ILE A 78 -27.83 15.51 -15.39
C ILE A 78 -27.90 14.00 -15.18
N SER A 79 -27.02 13.50 -14.32
CA SER A 79 -27.02 12.12 -13.85
C SER A 79 -27.09 12.10 -12.34
N ILE A 80 -27.89 11.18 -11.80
CA ILE A 80 -27.86 10.85 -10.38
C ILE A 80 -27.49 9.38 -10.21
N SER A 81 -26.86 9.05 -9.08
CA SER A 81 -26.60 7.67 -8.66
C SER A 81 -27.12 7.51 -7.24
N THR A 82 -27.96 6.52 -7.01
CA THR A 82 -28.47 6.15 -5.69
C THR A 82 -27.60 5.07 -5.06
N ASP A 83 -27.62 4.97 -3.74
CA ASP A 83 -26.77 4.06 -2.98
C ASP A 83 -27.47 3.56 -1.70
N GLU A 84 -26.72 2.87 -0.84
CA GLU A 84 -27.21 2.34 0.44
C GLU A 84 -27.74 3.43 1.39
N LEU A 85 -27.16 4.64 1.34
CA LEU A 85 -27.48 5.75 2.24
C LEU A 85 -28.58 6.66 1.67
N THR A 86 -29.01 6.40 0.44
CA THR A 86 -30.08 7.15 -0.20
C THR A 86 -31.40 7.03 0.58
N SER A 87 -32.10 8.17 0.68
CA SER A 87 -33.36 8.33 1.40
C SER A 87 -34.39 9.03 0.50
N ALA A 88 -35.68 8.92 0.84
CA ALA A 88 -36.75 9.62 0.15
C ALA A 88 -36.49 11.14 0.08
N ALA A 89 -36.03 11.74 1.18
CA ALA A 89 -35.71 13.16 1.24
C ALA A 89 -34.60 13.58 0.26
N HIS A 90 -33.62 12.72 -0.01
CA HIS A 90 -32.61 13.00 -1.04
C HIS A 90 -33.24 13.04 -2.44
N LEU A 91 -34.14 12.11 -2.75
CA LEU A 91 -34.81 12.09 -4.05
C LEU A 91 -35.72 13.29 -4.25
N GLU A 92 -36.52 13.61 -3.22
CA GLU A 92 -37.41 14.77 -3.22
C GLU A 92 -36.61 16.07 -3.37
N GLY A 93 -35.46 16.21 -2.69
CA GLY A 93 -34.57 17.35 -2.88
C GLY A 93 -34.04 17.49 -4.31
N VAL A 94 -33.74 16.37 -5.00
CA VAL A 94 -33.36 16.41 -6.43
C VAL A 94 -34.56 16.74 -7.32
N TRP A 95 -35.76 16.22 -7.02
CA TRP A 95 -36.99 16.57 -7.74
C TRP A 95 -37.35 18.05 -7.59
N ASP A 96 -37.19 18.62 -6.41
CA ASP A 96 -37.34 20.05 -6.14
C ASP A 96 -36.37 20.88 -6.99
N ALA A 97 -35.12 20.43 -7.14
CA ALA A 97 -34.17 21.09 -8.04
C ALA A 97 -34.60 20.97 -9.50
N LEU A 98 -35.08 19.80 -9.92
CA LEU A 98 -35.59 19.55 -11.27
C LEU A 98 -36.89 20.29 -11.59
N ALA A 99 -37.63 20.76 -10.58
CA ALA A 99 -38.85 21.54 -10.76
C ALA A 99 -38.64 22.83 -11.57
N ILE A 100 -37.40 23.32 -11.65
CA ILE A 100 -37.00 24.41 -12.56
C ILE A 100 -37.33 24.07 -14.03
N ALA A 101 -37.15 22.81 -14.44
CA ALA A 101 -37.42 22.33 -15.79
C ALA A 101 -38.76 21.58 -15.89
N LEU A 102 -39.17 20.90 -14.81
CA LEU A 102 -40.34 20.02 -14.74
C LEU A 102 -41.17 20.34 -13.49
N PRO A 103 -41.99 21.41 -13.48
CA PRO A 103 -42.62 21.95 -12.26
C PRO A 103 -43.41 20.94 -11.42
N ILE A 104 -44.03 19.95 -12.06
CA ILE A 104 -44.82 18.89 -11.40
C ILE A 104 -43.98 18.12 -10.37
N LEU A 105 -42.67 17.97 -10.60
CA LEU A 105 -41.78 17.21 -9.71
C LEU A 105 -41.73 17.78 -8.28
N GLY A 106 -41.84 19.10 -8.11
CA GLY A 106 -41.79 19.73 -6.79
C GLY A 106 -43.02 19.46 -5.91
N ASP A 107 -44.10 18.94 -6.50
CA ASP A 107 -45.31 18.55 -5.76
C ASP A 107 -45.41 17.03 -5.54
N LEU A 108 -44.49 16.25 -6.13
CA LEU A 108 -44.49 14.79 -5.96
C LEU A 108 -43.89 14.39 -4.62
N GLN A 109 -44.36 13.28 -4.08
CA GLN A 109 -43.75 12.62 -2.93
C GLN A 109 -43.25 11.24 -3.36
N VAL A 110 -42.13 10.80 -2.79
CA VAL A 110 -41.54 9.51 -3.13
C VAL A 110 -42.52 8.36 -2.87
N ALA A 111 -43.27 8.42 -1.76
CA ALA A 111 -44.23 7.39 -1.38
C ALA A 111 -45.32 7.19 -2.45
N ASP A 112 -45.83 8.27 -3.05
CA ASP A 112 -46.91 8.20 -4.05
C ASP A 112 -46.46 7.50 -5.34
N ILE A 113 -45.20 7.70 -5.74
CA ILE A 113 -44.61 7.03 -6.90
C ILE A 113 -44.23 5.59 -6.56
N ASP A 114 -43.67 5.37 -5.37
CA ASP A 114 -43.22 4.06 -4.91
C ASP A 114 -44.38 3.06 -4.82
N ASP A 115 -45.53 3.47 -4.28
CA ASP A 115 -46.74 2.65 -4.17
C ASP A 115 -47.26 2.15 -5.54
N GLY A 116 -47.00 2.90 -6.61
CA GLY A 116 -47.38 2.55 -7.98
C GLY A 116 -46.45 1.55 -8.68
N LEU A 117 -45.23 1.35 -8.16
CA LEU A 117 -44.23 0.49 -8.82
C LEU A 117 -44.32 -0.95 -8.32
N LEU A 118 -44.94 -1.82 -9.11
CA LEU A 118 -45.15 -3.23 -8.76
C LEU A 118 -43.95 -4.13 -9.10
N ASP A 119 -43.11 -3.74 -10.06
CA ASP A 119 -41.91 -4.49 -10.43
C ASP A 119 -40.71 -4.01 -9.60
N ALA A 120 -40.19 -4.90 -8.75
CA ALA A 120 -39.05 -4.61 -7.87
C ALA A 120 -37.74 -4.39 -8.63
N TRP A 121 -37.64 -4.90 -9.86
CA TRP A 121 -36.44 -4.79 -10.71
C TRP A 121 -36.72 -4.09 -12.05
N GLY A 122 -37.77 -3.25 -12.08
CA GLY A 122 -38.11 -2.45 -13.25
C GLY A 122 -36.95 -1.54 -13.66
N GLY A 123 -36.57 -1.62 -14.93
CA GLY A 123 -35.37 -0.96 -15.46
C GLY A 123 -34.19 -1.92 -15.66
N VAL A 124 -34.15 -3.09 -15.02
CA VAL A 124 -33.18 -4.13 -15.37
C VAL A 124 -33.80 -5.09 -16.39
N PRO A 125 -33.22 -5.27 -17.59
CA PRO A 125 -33.75 -6.21 -18.57
C PRO A 125 -33.90 -7.62 -18.00
N ALA A 126 -35.05 -8.26 -18.25
CA ALA A 126 -35.36 -9.59 -17.69
C ALA A 126 -34.30 -10.67 -18.00
N GLY A 127 -33.60 -10.55 -19.14
CA GLY A 127 -32.51 -11.43 -19.52
C GLY A 127 -31.21 -11.24 -18.73
N LEU A 128 -31.05 -10.09 -18.05
CA LEU A 128 -29.87 -9.74 -17.24
C LEU A 128 -30.09 -9.95 -15.74
N LEU A 129 -31.31 -10.28 -15.31
CA LEU A 129 -31.59 -10.60 -13.91
C LEU A 129 -30.79 -11.83 -13.47
N ARG A 130 -30.01 -11.67 -12.40
CA ARG A 130 -29.18 -12.74 -11.84
C ARG A 130 -30.07 -13.88 -11.33
N LYS A 131 -29.80 -15.10 -11.80
CA LYS A 131 -30.50 -16.34 -11.37
C LYS A 131 -29.62 -17.27 -10.52
N THR A 132 -28.31 -17.02 -10.47
CA THR A 132 -27.33 -17.87 -9.77
C THR A 132 -27.22 -17.48 -8.30
N SER A 133 -27.09 -18.48 -7.43
CA SER A 133 -26.75 -18.27 -6.02
C SER A 133 -25.31 -17.76 -5.86
N PHE A 134 -25.02 -17.11 -4.73
CA PHE A 134 -23.71 -16.57 -4.41
C PHE A 134 -23.50 -16.55 -2.90
N LEU A 135 -22.23 -16.49 -2.47
CA LEU A 135 -21.84 -16.50 -1.06
C LEU A 135 -22.47 -17.67 -0.28
N THR A 136 -22.48 -18.86 -0.90
CA THR A 136 -23.07 -20.08 -0.33
C THR A 136 -22.21 -20.72 0.75
N HIS A 137 -20.91 -20.38 0.80
CA HIS A 137 -20.00 -20.91 1.82
C HIS A 137 -20.44 -20.49 3.24
N PRO A 138 -20.31 -21.36 4.27
CA PRO A 138 -20.75 -21.06 5.63
C PRO A 138 -20.21 -19.77 6.25
N VAL A 139 -19.02 -19.32 5.84
CA VAL A 139 -18.41 -18.06 6.34
C VAL A 139 -19.30 -16.83 6.10
N PHE A 140 -20.10 -16.84 5.02
CA PHE A 140 -21.02 -15.73 4.70
C PHE A 140 -22.43 -15.91 5.31
N ASN A 141 -22.64 -16.98 6.06
CA ASN A 141 -23.94 -17.40 6.56
C ASN A 141 -23.97 -17.65 8.09
N THR A 142 -22.87 -17.38 8.81
CA THR A 142 -22.74 -17.69 10.25
C THR A 142 -22.38 -16.48 11.14
N HIS A 143 -22.12 -15.31 10.56
CA HIS A 143 -21.60 -14.13 11.27
C HIS A 143 -22.51 -12.90 11.22
N HIS A 144 -23.84 -13.09 11.21
CA HIS A 144 -24.80 -11.99 10.98
C HIS A 144 -25.18 -11.20 12.23
N SER A 145 -24.94 -11.73 13.44
CA SER A 145 -25.10 -10.93 14.67
C SER A 145 -23.82 -10.18 14.99
N GLU A 146 -23.95 -8.98 15.55
CA GLU A 146 -22.80 -8.15 15.93
C GLU A 146 -21.83 -8.91 16.85
N THR A 147 -22.35 -9.65 17.85
CA THR A 147 -21.53 -10.51 18.72
C THR A 147 -20.80 -11.62 17.96
N SER A 148 -21.44 -12.25 16.96
CA SER A 148 -20.78 -13.30 16.15
C SER A 148 -19.66 -12.70 15.29
N MET A 149 -19.92 -11.55 14.67
CA MET A 149 -18.93 -10.84 13.86
C MET A 149 -17.75 -10.35 14.70
N LEU A 150 -18.01 -9.73 15.86
CA LEU A 150 -16.97 -9.32 16.81
C LEU A 150 -16.05 -10.49 17.19
N ARG A 151 -16.64 -11.65 17.52
CA ARG A 151 -15.88 -12.86 17.83
C ARG A 151 -15.10 -13.40 16.63
N TYR A 152 -15.65 -13.30 15.42
CA TYR A 152 -14.97 -13.71 14.21
C TYR A 152 -13.75 -12.83 13.93
N LEU A 153 -13.91 -11.50 13.94
CA LEU A 153 -12.84 -10.53 13.79
C LEU A 153 -11.75 -10.75 14.84
N ARG A 154 -12.12 -10.87 16.12
CA ARG A 154 -11.16 -11.09 17.21
C ARG A 154 -10.36 -12.39 17.02
N ARG A 155 -11.03 -13.50 16.65
CA ARG A 155 -10.34 -14.78 16.40
C ARG A 155 -9.35 -14.70 15.24
N LEU A 156 -9.65 -13.92 14.20
CA LEU A 156 -8.70 -13.72 13.10
C LEU A 156 -7.52 -12.86 13.55
N ALA A 157 -7.78 -11.74 14.22
CA ALA A 157 -6.73 -10.88 14.77
C ALA A 157 -5.80 -11.61 15.75
N ASP A 158 -6.32 -12.53 16.56
CA ASP A 158 -5.50 -13.34 17.48
C ASP A 158 -4.55 -14.33 16.79
N ARG A 159 -4.78 -14.64 15.51
CA ARG A 159 -3.91 -15.53 14.71
C ARG A 159 -2.74 -14.78 14.10
N ASP A 160 -2.82 -13.47 13.99
CA ASP A 160 -1.82 -12.65 13.33
C ASP A 160 -0.93 -11.98 14.38
N ILE A 161 0.39 -12.03 14.16
CA ILE A 161 1.33 -11.23 14.94
C ILE A 161 1.40 -9.83 14.33
N ALA A 162 1.23 -8.81 15.15
CA ALA A 162 1.21 -7.40 14.75
C ALA A 162 2.03 -6.56 15.74
N LEU A 163 2.17 -5.26 15.45
CA LEU A 163 3.01 -4.34 16.22
C LEU A 163 2.53 -4.10 17.67
N ASP A 164 1.29 -4.45 17.99
CA ASP A 164 0.79 -4.43 19.37
C ASP A 164 1.34 -5.57 20.24
N ARG A 165 2.08 -6.53 19.64
CA ARG A 165 2.66 -7.69 20.34
C ARG A 165 4.17 -7.68 20.39
N ALA A 166 4.83 -7.28 19.31
CA ALA A 166 6.28 -7.42 19.15
C ALA A 166 6.77 -6.55 18.00
N MET A 167 8.07 -6.22 18.03
CA MET A 167 8.77 -5.69 16.86
C MET A 167 8.63 -6.65 15.67
N ILE A 168 8.39 -6.08 14.49
CA ILE A 168 8.40 -6.76 13.20
C ILE A 168 9.55 -6.16 12.37
N PRO A 169 10.79 -6.69 12.48
CA PRO A 169 11.97 -6.00 11.95
C PRO A 169 12.20 -6.28 10.45
N LEU A 170 11.17 -6.11 9.64
CA LEU A 170 11.21 -6.32 8.19
C LEU A 170 12.05 -5.22 7.52
N GLY A 171 13.24 -5.59 7.02
CA GLY A 171 14.05 -4.74 6.15
C GLY A 171 13.28 -4.20 4.95
N SER A 172 13.52 -2.94 4.61
CA SER A 172 12.85 -2.16 3.56
C SER A 172 11.34 -1.98 3.79
N CYS A 173 10.82 -2.18 5.00
CA CYS A 173 9.40 -1.98 5.31
C CYS A 173 9.14 -0.85 6.30
N THR A 174 10.12 -0.46 7.12
CA THR A 174 9.98 0.57 8.15
C THR A 174 8.73 0.36 9.00
N MET A 175 8.68 -0.74 9.75
CA MET A 175 7.57 -1.11 10.63
C MET A 175 7.51 -0.24 11.90
N LYS A 176 7.44 1.08 11.72
CA LYS A 176 7.40 2.08 12.80
C LYS A 176 6.00 2.22 13.42
N LEU A 177 5.89 3.04 14.46
CA LEU A 177 4.62 3.36 15.09
C LEU A 177 3.62 3.96 14.09
N ASN A 178 2.38 3.47 14.12
CA ASN A 178 1.21 4.13 13.55
C ASN A 178 0.40 4.72 14.71
N ALA A 179 0.63 5.99 15.06
CA ALA A 179 0.16 6.52 16.32
C ALA A 179 -1.37 6.70 16.31
N THR A 180 -2.03 6.41 17.44
CA THR A 180 -3.51 6.55 17.54
C THR A 180 -3.99 7.94 17.12
N THR A 181 -3.29 9.00 17.54
CA THR A 181 -3.60 10.38 17.16
C THR A 181 -3.47 10.63 15.65
N GLU A 182 -2.55 9.96 14.96
CA GLU A 182 -2.41 10.05 13.50
C GLU A 182 -3.54 9.30 12.79
N MET A 183 -4.01 8.20 13.39
CA MET A 183 -5.02 7.30 12.83
C MET A 183 -6.46 7.79 12.98
N GLU A 184 -6.80 8.48 14.07
CA GLU A 184 -8.17 8.93 14.38
C GLU A 184 -8.86 9.69 13.22
N PRO A 185 -8.22 10.66 12.55
CA PRO A 185 -8.90 11.50 11.57
C PRO A 185 -9.42 10.77 10.32
N ILE A 186 -8.84 9.63 9.95
CA ILE A 186 -9.24 8.91 8.72
C ILE A 186 -10.68 8.38 8.77
N THR A 187 -11.29 8.38 9.95
CA THR A 187 -12.69 7.97 10.19
C THR A 187 -13.63 9.13 10.48
N TRP A 188 -13.13 10.36 10.52
CA TRP A 188 -13.98 11.53 10.73
C TRP A 188 -14.86 11.74 9.49
N PRO A 189 -16.14 12.11 9.65
CA PRO A 189 -17.04 12.30 8.51
C PRO A 189 -16.53 13.26 7.44
N GLY A 190 -15.80 14.33 7.85
CA GLY A 190 -15.21 15.30 6.93
C GLY A 190 -14.07 14.76 6.05
N PHE A 191 -13.53 13.57 6.35
CA PHE A 191 -12.56 12.86 5.53
C PHE A 191 -13.19 11.59 4.91
N ALA A 192 -13.79 10.74 5.73
CA ALA A 192 -14.32 9.43 5.31
C ALA A 192 -15.62 9.52 4.47
N GLY A 193 -16.38 10.62 4.59
CA GLY A 193 -17.70 10.79 3.97
C GLY A 193 -17.71 11.63 2.70
N ILE A 194 -16.55 11.96 2.13
CA ILE A 194 -16.43 12.88 0.99
C ILE A 194 -16.23 12.11 -0.31
N HIS A 195 -17.06 12.41 -1.31
CA HIS A 195 -16.89 11.88 -2.65
C HIS A 195 -15.65 12.50 -3.32
N PRO A 196 -14.77 11.72 -4.00
CA PRO A 196 -13.52 12.24 -4.60
C PRO A 196 -13.72 13.31 -5.69
N PHE A 197 -14.93 13.39 -6.24
CA PHE A 197 -15.34 14.40 -7.21
C PHE A 197 -16.38 15.40 -6.64
N ALA A 198 -16.40 15.62 -5.32
CA ALA A 198 -17.14 16.72 -4.72
C ALA A 198 -16.58 18.08 -5.22
N PRO A 199 -17.42 19.11 -5.43
CA PRO A 199 -16.97 20.47 -5.74
C PRO A 199 -15.85 20.98 -4.81
N LEU A 200 -14.90 21.75 -5.35
CA LEU A 200 -13.67 22.14 -4.64
C LEU A 200 -13.93 23.01 -3.40
N ASP A 201 -14.97 23.83 -3.43
CA ASP A 201 -15.43 24.65 -2.31
C ASP A 201 -15.95 23.83 -1.13
N GLN A 202 -16.38 22.58 -1.37
CA GLN A 202 -16.82 21.64 -0.34
C GLN A 202 -15.67 20.84 0.29
N VAL A 203 -14.46 20.94 -0.27
CA VAL A 203 -13.28 20.16 0.15
C VAL A 203 -12.08 21.04 0.48
N ALA A 204 -12.30 22.31 0.84
CA ALA A 204 -11.23 23.26 1.16
C ALA A 204 -10.23 22.72 2.21
N GLY A 205 -10.71 22.00 3.23
CA GLY A 205 -9.83 21.39 4.24
C GLY A 205 -8.94 20.27 3.69
N TYR A 206 -9.40 19.52 2.69
CA TYR A 206 -8.54 18.57 1.97
C TYR A 206 -7.46 19.30 1.18
N LEU A 207 -7.83 20.39 0.50
CA LEU A 207 -6.91 21.16 -0.34
C LEU A 207 -5.80 21.81 0.50
N GLU A 208 -6.13 22.33 1.68
CA GLU A 208 -5.15 22.85 2.65
C GLU A 208 -4.19 21.74 3.12
N LEU A 209 -4.74 20.60 3.56
CA LEU A 209 -3.94 19.45 4.01
C LEU A 209 -3.01 18.91 2.91
N ILE A 210 -3.50 18.84 1.68
CA ILE A 210 -2.74 18.42 0.51
C ILE A 210 -1.61 19.41 0.21
N ALA A 211 -1.90 20.71 0.21
CA ALA A 211 -0.91 21.75 -0.05
C ALA A 211 0.20 21.76 1.01
N ASP A 212 -0.15 21.61 2.28
CA ASP A 212 0.81 21.47 3.38
C ASP A 212 1.73 20.26 3.17
N LEU A 213 1.15 19.09 2.89
CA LEU A 213 1.93 17.87 2.63
C LEU A 213 2.85 18.03 1.44
N GLU A 214 2.38 18.56 0.31
CA GLU A 214 3.20 18.79 -0.88
C GLU A 214 4.38 19.72 -0.55
N ALA A 215 4.13 20.83 0.16
CA ALA A 215 5.17 21.77 0.55
C ALA A 215 6.20 21.15 1.51
N TRP A 216 5.75 20.41 2.52
CA TRP A 216 6.66 19.75 3.46
C TRP A 216 7.47 18.64 2.80
N LEU A 217 6.88 17.85 1.92
CA LEU A 217 7.57 16.81 1.18
C LEU A 217 8.59 17.41 0.21
N VAL A 218 8.30 18.55 -0.43
CA VAL A 218 9.29 19.34 -1.20
C VAL A 218 10.48 19.72 -0.32
N GLU A 219 10.25 20.26 0.87
CA GLU A 219 11.32 20.66 1.79
C GLU A 219 12.16 19.47 2.27
N ILE A 220 11.51 18.38 2.68
CA ILE A 220 12.16 17.15 3.18
C ILE A 220 13.07 16.54 2.11
N THR A 221 12.63 16.53 0.86
CA THR A 221 13.31 15.83 -0.23
C THR A 221 14.25 16.72 -1.04
N GLY A 222 14.07 18.04 -0.98
CA GLY A 222 14.82 19.02 -1.76
C GLY A 222 14.47 19.08 -3.25
N TYR A 223 13.33 18.48 -3.63
CA TYR A 223 12.70 18.61 -4.95
C TYR A 223 12.00 19.97 -5.11
N ASP A 224 11.22 20.14 -6.19
CA ASP A 224 10.56 21.41 -6.51
C ASP A 224 9.03 21.26 -6.66
N ALA A 225 8.51 20.05 -6.91
CA ALA A 225 7.08 19.74 -6.98
C ALA A 225 6.78 18.32 -6.50
N VAL A 226 5.57 18.08 -5.99
CA VAL A 226 5.08 16.76 -5.55
C VAL A 226 3.70 16.50 -6.16
N SER A 227 3.43 15.25 -6.53
CA SER A 227 2.07 14.77 -6.81
C SER A 227 1.69 13.67 -5.81
N LEU A 228 0.58 13.87 -5.11
CA LEU A 228 -0.01 12.87 -4.20
C LEU A 228 -0.91 11.84 -4.91
N GLN A 229 -1.04 11.91 -6.23
CA GLN A 229 -1.94 11.02 -6.99
C GLN A 229 -1.59 9.52 -6.89
N PRO A 230 -0.32 9.08 -6.97
CA PRO A 230 -0.01 7.65 -6.95
C PRO A 230 -0.29 7.01 -5.58
N ASN A 231 -1.08 5.94 -5.58
CA ASN A 231 -1.62 5.28 -4.37
C ASN A 231 -0.79 4.06 -3.90
N ALA A 232 0.45 3.92 -4.34
CA ALA A 232 1.41 2.91 -3.88
C ALA A 232 2.83 3.30 -4.31
N GLY A 233 3.86 2.73 -3.68
CA GLY A 233 5.25 3.03 -4.06
C GLY A 233 5.55 2.69 -5.52
N SER A 234 5.10 1.52 -5.97
CA SER A 234 5.19 1.09 -7.38
C SER A 234 4.45 2.03 -8.35
N GLN A 235 3.32 2.62 -7.94
CA GLN A 235 2.63 3.62 -8.74
C GLN A 235 3.41 4.94 -8.79
N GLY A 236 4.14 5.29 -7.72
CA GLY A 236 5.07 6.41 -7.71
C GLY A 236 6.28 6.20 -8.62
N GLU A 237 6.84 4.99 -8.66
CA GLU A 237 7.85 4.59 -9.65
C GLU A 237 7.32 4.73 -11.07
N PHE A 238 6.16 4.14 -11.36
CA PHE A 238 5.53 4.24 -12.66
C PHE A 238 5.28 5.70 -13.07
N ALA A 239 4.71 6.52 -12.17
CA ALA A 239 4.47 7.94 -12.42
C ALA A 239 5.76 8.74 -12.66
N GLY A 240 6.81 8.47 -11.90
CA GLY A 240 8.11 9.13 -12.06
C GLY A 240 8.78 8.79 -13.39
N LEU A 241 8.74 7.51 -13.78
CA LEU A 241 9.28 7.06 -15.07
C LEU A 241 8.46 7.58 -16.26
N LEU A 242 7.13 7.67 -16.11
CA LEU A 242 6.28 8.36 -17.08
C LEU A 242 6.67 9.83 -17.21
N ALA A 243 6.92 10.54 -16.11
CA ALA A 243 7.36 11.93 -16.15
C ALA A 243 8.71 12.09 -16.87
N ILE A 244 9.69 11.22 -16.60
CA ILE A 244 10.97 11.18 -17.33
C ILE A 244 10.73 10.94 -18.82
N ARG A 245 9.87 9.98 -19.17
CA ARG A 245 9.55 9.67 -20.57
C ARG A 245 8.89 10.86 -21.26
N GLY A 246 7.90 11.50 -20.62
CA GLY A 246 7.25 12.71 -21.12
C GLY A 246 8.26 13.84 -21.38
N TYR A 247 9.22 14.02 -20.46
CA TYR A 247 10.30 14.98 -20.61
C TYR A 247 11.18 14.70 -21.84
N HIS A 248 11.65 13.46 -22.04
CA HIS A 248 12.43 13.09 -23.23
C HIS A 248 11.65 13.31 -24.54
N LEU A 249 10.39 12.87 -24.58
CA LEU A 249 9.52 13.05 -25.74
C LEU A 249 9.30 14.53 -26.08
N SER A 250 9.15 15.39 -25.07
CA SER A 250 8.97 16.84 -25.27
C SER A 250 10.17 17.53 -25.93
N ARG A 251 11.36 16.94 -25.82
CA ARG A 251 12.61 17.43 -26.43
C ARG A 251 12.93 16.77 -27.77
N GLY A 252 12.09 15.84 -28.23
CA GLY A 252 12.33 15.07 -29.45
C GLY A 252 13.28 13.88 -29.27
N ASP A 253 13.63 13.52 -28.03
CA ASP A 253 14.52 12.40 -27.71
C ASP A 253 13.78 11.04 -27.75
N PHE A 254 13.09 10.75 -28.86
CA PHE A 254 12.18 9.59 -28.97
C PHE A 254 12.84 8.22 -28.81
N ALA A 255 14.15 8.15 -29.03
CA ALA A 255 14.92 6.91 -28.90
C ALA A 255 15.36 6.60 -27.47
N ARG A 256 15.20 7.55 -26.52
CA ARG A 256 15.58 7.37 -25.12
C ARG A 256 14.55 6.55 -24.36
N ASP A 257 14.71 5.23 -24.39
CA ASP A 257 13.85 4.26 -23.73
C ASP A 257 14.60 3.25 -22.84
N VAL A 258 15.92 3.36 -22.66
CA VAL A 258 16.70 2.47 -21.80
C VAL A 258 16.73 2.96 -20.36
N CYS A 259 16.31 2.10 -19.43
CA CYS A 259 16.40 2.32 -18.00
C CYS A 259 17.47 1.41 -17.39
N LEU A 260 18.52 2.00 -16.82
CA LEU A 260 19.56 1.30 -16.09
C LEU A 260 19.07 0.99 -14.68
N ILE A 261 19.26 -0.25 -14.21
CA ILE A 261 18.81 -0.69 -12.89
C ILE A 261 19.91 -1.55 -12.24
N PRO A 262 20.45 -1.18 -11.07
CA PRO A 262 21.38 -2.02 -10.33
C PRO A 262 20.76 -3.38 -9.98
N SER A 263 21.58 -4.44 -9.98
CA SER A 263 21.12 -5.79 -9.62
C SER A 263 20.60 -5.92 -8.18
N SER A 264 20.90 -4.94 -7.31
CA SER A 264 20.42 -4.85 -5.93
C SER A 264 19.05 -4.19 -5.79
N ALA A 265 18.53 -3.54 -6.84
CA ALA A 265 17.28 -2.78 -6.76
C ALA A 265 16.07 -3.67 -6.43
N HIS A 266 15.03 -3.05 -5.86
CA HIS A 266 13.78 -3.74 -5.61
C HIS A 266 13.13 -4.23 -6.91
N GLY A 267 12.44 -5.38 -6.86
CA GLY A 267 11.85 -6.00 -8.05
C GLY A 267 10.78 -5.15 -8.73
N THR A 268 10.18 -4.20 -8.00
CA THR A 268 9.22 -3.22 -8.56
C THR A 268 9.89 -2.30 -9.56
N ASN A 269 11.15 -1.91 -9.38
CA ASN A 269 11.84 -0.95 -10.26
C ASN A 269 11.84 -1.45 -11.71
N ALA A 270 12.23 -2.71 -11.94
CA ALA A 270 12.23 -3.31 -13.27
C ALA A 270 10.82 -3.48 -13.84
N ALA A 271 9.85 -3.89 -13.01
CA ALA A 271 8.46 -4.04 -13.43
C ALA A 271 7.84 -2.69 -13.84
N SER A 272 8.06 -1.64 -13.05
CA SER A 272 7.61 -0.28 -13.29
C SER A 272 8.24 0.32 -14.56
N ALA A 273 9.53 0.08 -14.80
CA ALA A 273 10.21 0.51 -16.02
C ALA A 273 9.63 -0.14 -17.28
N VAL A 274 9.42 -1.45 -17.26
CA VAL A 274 8.79 -2.16 -18.39
C VAL A 274 7.37 -1.66 -18.62
N MET A 275 6.60 -1.44 -17.55
CA MET A 275 5.23 -0.92 -17.63
C MET A 275 5.17 0.52 -18.18
N ALA A 276 6.18 1.35 -17.89
CA ALA A 276 6.36 2.68 -18.46
C ALA A 276 6.84 2.66 -19.94
N GLY A 277 7.02 1.47 -20.52
CA GLY A 277 7.47 1.28 -21.91
C GLY A 277 8.97 1.46 -22.09
N MET A 278 9.78 1.27 -21.04
CA MET A 278 11.24 1.32 -21.10
C MET A 278 11.85 -0.09 -21.22
N ARG A 279 13.03 -0.18 -21.82
CA ARG A 279 13.87 -1.38 -21.88
C ARG A 279 14.83 -1.38 -20.69
N VAL A 280 14.81 -2.43 -19.89
CA VAL A 280 15.69 -2.56 -18.71
C VAL A 280 17.06 -3.08 -19.12
N ALA A 281 18.11 -2.42 -18.65
CA ALA A 281 19.47 -2.93 -18.68
C ALA A 281 20.03 -2.98 -17.25
N VAL A 282 20.53 -4.15 -16.84
CA VAL A 282 21.05 -4.36 -15.49
C VAL A 282 22.46 -3.81 -15.38
N VAL A 283 22.73 -3.12 -14.27
CA VAL A 283 24.07 -2.69 -13.85
C VAL A 283 24.53 -3.57 -12.69
N ALA A 284 25.77 -4.04 -12.73
CA ALA A 284 26.34 -4.86 -11.68
C ALA A 284 26.51 -4.09 -10.35
N CYS A 285 26.66 -4.83 -9.26
CA CYS A 285 27.14 -4.30 -7.98
C CYS A 285 28.56 -4.79 -7.72
N ASP A 286 29.37 -3.98 -7.04
CA ASP A 286 30.72 -4.35 -6.62
C ASP A 286 30.71 -5.38 -5.46
N GLU A 287 31.89 -5.84 -5.03
CA GLU A 287 32.02 -6.81 -3.93
C GLU A 287 31.52 -6.27 -2.58
N ASN A 288 31.43 -4.94 -2.43
CA ASN A 288 30.90 -4.27 -1.23
C ASN A 288 29.39 -3.98 -1.35
N GLY A 289 28.74 -4.39 -2.44
CA GLY A 289 27.33 -4.19 -2.68
C GLY A 289 26.95 -2.77 -3.15
N ASN A 290 27.91 -1.94 -3.56
CA ASN A 290 27.62 -0.64 -4.17
C ASN A 290 27.37 -0.79 -5.67
N VAL A 291 26.85 0.24 -6.34
CA VAL A 291 26.77 0.24 -7.81
C VAL A 291 28.17 0.14 -8.41
N ASP A 292 28.39 -0.79 -9.34
CA ASP A 292 29.67 -0.89 -10.05
C ASP A 292 29.79 0.26 -11.07
N ILE A 293 30.61 1.26 -10.74
CA ILE A 293 30.84 2.44 -11.58
C ILE A 293 31.49 2.09 -12.92
N VAL A 294 32.32 1.05 -12.98
CA VAL A 294 32.97 0.63 -14.23
C VAL A 294 31.92 0.06 -15.18
N ASP A 295 31.07 -0.84 -14.68
CA ASP A 295 29.96 -1.40 -15.45
C ASP A 295 28.93 -0.33 -15.81
N LEU A 296 28.60 0.59 -14.90
CA LEU A 296 27.72 1.73 -15.17
C LEU A 296 28.24 2.57 -16.35
N LYS A 297 29.53 2.93 -16.37
CA LYS A 297 30.14 3.68 -17.48
C LYS A 297 30.08 2.89 -18.79
N ALA A 298 30.31 1.58 -18.74
CA ALA A 298 30.19 0.72 -19.91
C ALA A 298 28.76 0.69 -20.45
N LYS A 299 27.74 0.58 -19.58
CA LYS A 299 26.32 0.60 -19.95
C LYS A 299 25.84 1.95 -20.46
N ILE A 300 26.32 3.04 -19.88
CA ILE A 300 26.08 4.39 -20.38
C ILE A 300 26.63 4.51 -21.80
N ALA A 301 27.86 4.04 -22.07
CA ALA A 301 28.46 4.08 -23.40
C ALA A 301 27.72 3.18 -24.41
N GLU A 302 27.29 1.99 -23.98
CA GLU A 302 26.51 1.03 -24.80
C GLU A 302 25.17 1.63 -25.26
N HIS A 303 24.55 2.44 -24.41
CA HIS A 303 23.19 2.95 -24.62
C HIS A 303 23.10 4.48 -24.79
N ALA A 304 24.20 5.17 -25.12
CA ALA A 304 24.29 6.64 -25.04
C ALA A 304 23.13 7.40 -25.74
N ASP A 305 22.76 6.99 -26.96
CA ASP A 305 21.67 7.62 -27.74
C ASP A 305 20.27 7.16 -27.32
N GLN A 306 20.18 6.16 -26.44
CA GLN A 306 18.94 5.51 -26.00
C GLN A 306 18.72 5.61 -24.50
N LEU A 307 19.64 6.23 -23.76
CA LEU A 307 19.63 6.29 -22.31
C LEU A 307 18.54 7.23 -21.82
N ALA A 308 17.52 6.67 -21.15
CA ALA A 308 16.41 7.42 -20.59
C ALA A 308 16.63 7.72 -19.11
N ALA A 309 16.94 6.69 -18.33
CA ALA A 309 16.96 6.79 -16.87
C ALA A 309 17.94 5.82 -16.20
N LEU A 310 18.24 6.10 -14.93
CA LEU A 310 18.83 5.19 -13.96
C LEU A 310 17.94 5.17 -12.74
N MET A 311 17.56 3.99 -12.27
CA MET A 311 16.87 3.82 -10.99
C MET A 311 17.86 3.32 -9.95
N ILE A 312 18.12 4.10 -8.92
CA ILE A 312 18.92 3.70 -7.75
C ILE A 312 18.06 3.79 -6.48
N THR A 313 18.45 3.10 -5.42
CA THR A 313 17.87 3.25 -4.08
C THR A 313 18.91 3.88 -3.18
N TYR A 314 18.56 4.89 -2.39
CA TYR A 314 19.52 5.54 -1.48
C TYR A 314 18.93 5.77 -0.08
N PRO A 315 19.59 5.30 1.01
CA PRO A 315 20.69 4.32 1.00
C PRO A 315 20.27 3.04 0.27
N SER A 316 21.24 2.27 -0.23
CA SER A 316 20.96 1.10 -1.05
C SER A 316 20.11 0.07 -0.31
N THR A 317 19.52 -0.86 -1.04
CA THR A 317 18.80 -2.02 -0.47
C THR A 317 19.71 -2.94 0.35
N HIS A 318 21.03 -2.73 0.32
CA HIS A 318 22.00 -3.38 1.21
C HIS A 318 22.12 -2.69 2.58
N GLY A 319 21.40 -1.59 2.82
CA GLY A 319 21.42 -0.85 4.08
C GLY A 319 22.69 -0.03 4.27
N VAL A 320 23.33 0.43 3.19
CA VAL A 320 24.58 1.21 3.26
C VAL A 320 24.48 2.53 2.48
N PHE A 321 25.21 3.55 2.94
CA PHE A 321 25.35 4.83 2.25
C PHE A 321 26.49 4.75 1.23
N GLU A 322 26.16 4.81 -0.05
CA GLU A 322 27.14 4.89 -1.14
C GLU A 322 27.78 6.29 -1.18
N THR A 323 29.11 6.36 -1.11
CA THR A 323 29.82 7.65 -1.06
C THR A 323 29.87 8.36 -2.41
N GLU A 324 29.65 7.63 -3.52
CA GLU A 324 29.77 8.11 -4.90
C GLU A 324 28.40 8.42 -5.55
N VAL A 325 27.31 8.49 -4.77
CA VAL A 325 25.95 8.68 -5.32
C VAL A 325 25.80 9.93 -6.18
N ALA A 326 26.45 11.04 -5.81
CA ALA A 326 26.42 12.28 -6.59
C ALA A 326 27.18 12.14 -7.92
N ASP A 327 28.29 11.42 -7.93
CA ASP A 327 29.08 11.15 -9.13
C ASP A 327 28.31 10.21 -10.08
N ILE A 328 27.62 9.21 -9.54
CA ILE A 328 26.70 8.33 -10.29
C ILE A 328 25.61 9.15 -10.98
N CYS A 329 24.99 10.10 -10.25
CA CYS A 329 23.99 11.00 -10.83
C CYS A 329 24.58 11.84 -11.97
N ALA A 330 25.75 12.45 -11.74
CA ALA A 330 26.43 13.29 -12.72
C ALA A 330 26.78 12.52 -14.00
N LEU A 331 27.29 11.29 -13.89
CA LEU A 331 27.60 10.43 -15.05
C LEU A 331 26.38 10.21 -15.94
N LEU A 332 25.21 10.03 -15.33
CA LEU A 332 23.99 9.82 -16.09
C LEU A 332 23.49 11.11 -16.76
N HIS A 333 23.57 12.24 -16.05
CA HIS A 333 23.21 13.54 -16.58
C HIS A 333 24.10 13.95 -17.76
N ASP A 334 25.41 13.71 -17.67
CA ASP A 334 26.38 13.96 -18.75
C ASP A 334 26.04 13.17 -20.03
N ALA A 335 25.41 12.00 -19.89
CA ALA A 335 24.93 11.17 -20.99
C ALA A 335 23.48 11.49 -21.44
N GLY A 336 22.86 12.51 -20.86
CA GLY A 336 21.51 12.98 -21.19
C GLY A 336 20.36 12.17 -20.58
N GLY A 337 20.66 11.25 -19.65
CA GLY A 337 19.65 10.50 -18.89
C GLY A 337 19.08 11.29 -17.70
N GLN A 338 18.12 10.67 -16.99
CA GLN A 338 17.49 11.21 -15.77
C GLN A 338 17.61 10.23 -14.60
N VAL A 339 17.82 10.74 -13.39
CA VAL A 339 18.04 9.92 -12.21
C VAL A 339 16.76 9.79 -11.40
N TYR A 340 16.28 8.55 -11.28
CA TYR A 340 15.23 8.16 -10.37
C TYR A 340 15.85 7.58 -9.09
N VAL A 341 15.57 8.19 -7.94
CA VAL A 341 15.94 7.64 -6.63
C VAL A 341 14.70 7.05 -5.97
N ASP A 342 14.68 5.75 -5.76
CA ASP A 342 13.71 5.06 -4.93
C ASP A 342 13.82 5.54 -3.48
N GLY A 343 12.76 6.20 -3.00
CA GLY A 343 12.68 6.79 -1.66
C GLY A 343 12.05 5.87 -0.62
N ALA A 344 11.96 4.56 -0.86
CA ALA A 344 11.53 3.60 0.17
C ALA A 344 12.38 3.67 1.44
N ASN A 345 13.67 3.98 1.29
CA ASN A 345 14.65 4.06 2.39
C ASN A 345 14.81 5.48 2.96
N LEU A 346 13.85 6.38 2.71
CA LEU A 346 13.91 7.77 3.16
C LEU A 346 13.97 7.91 4.69
N ASN A 347 13.58 6.88 5.47
CA ASN A 347 13.68 6.91 6.93
C ASN A 347 15.13 7.12 7.42
N ALA A 348 16.13 6.77 6.60
CA ALA A 348 17.54 7.02 6.85
C ALA A 348 18.03 8.42 6.43
N LEU A 349 17.18 9.24 5.80
CA LEU A 349 17.56 10.51 5.17
C LEU A 349 16.85 11.74 5.72
N VAL A 350 15.61 11.62 6.22
CA VAL A 350 14.79 12.79 6.62
C VAL A 350 15.58 13.70 7.57
N GLY A 351 15.77 14.95 7.15
CA GLY A 351 16.50 15.97 7.91
C GLY A 351 18.03 15.86 7.88
N LEU A 352 18.61 14.81 7.29
CA LEU A 352 20.06 14.60 7.17
C LEU A 352 20.58 14.82 5.75
N ALA A 353 19.84 14.36 4.73
CA ALA A 353 20.20 14.51 3.33
C ALA A 353 18.95 14.60 2.46
N LYS A 354 19.06 15.30 1.32
CA LYS A 354 17.94 15.60 0.43
C LYS A 354 18.21 15.04 -0.97
N PRO A 355 17.45 14.03 -1.46
CA PRO A 355 17.63 13.45 -2.79
C PRO A 355 17.77 14.46 -3.92
N GLY A 356 16.88 15.46 -3.98
CA GLY A 356 16.94 16.49 -5.01
C GLY A 356 18.26 17.28 -4.99
N LYS A 357 18.96 17.37 -3.86
CA LYS A 357 20.20 18.16 -3.73
C LYS A 357 21.48 17.39 -4.07
N PHE A 358 21.44 16.06 -4.14
CA PHE A 358 22.61 15.25 -4.50
C PHE A 358 22.56 14.67 -5.92
N GLY A 359 21.60 15.10 -6.75
CA GLY A 359 21.55 14.77 -8.18
C GLY A 359 20.34 13.96 -8.63
N ALA A 360 19.41 13.65 -7.74
CA ALA A 360 18.17 13.00 -8.13
C ALA A 360 17.22 13.97 -8.87
N ASP A 361 16.56 13.49 -9.94
CA ASP A 361 15.55 14.25 -10.68
C ASP A 361 14.14 13.95 -10.19
N VAL A 362 13.91 12.72 -9.73
CA VAL A 362 12.60 12.24 -9.25
C VAL A 362 12.76 11.14 -8.20
N SER A 363 11.86 11.14 -7.22
CA SER A 363 11.67 10.04 -6.28
C SER A 363 10.21 9.81 -6.01
N HIS A 364 9.82 8.55 -5.83
CA HIS A 364 8.65 8.27 -5.00
C HIS A 364 9.03 8.20 -3.52
N LEU A 365 8.05 8.41 -2.65
CA LEU A 365 8.18 8.19 -1.20
C LEU A 365 7.14 7.15 -0.76
N ASN A 366 7.44 6.30 0.20
CA ASN A 366 6.42 5.41 0.79
C ASN A 366 5.86 6.04 2.07
N LEU A 367 4.68 6.68 1.99
CA LEU A 367 4.06 7.24 3.19
C LEU A 367 3.65 6.16 4.21
N HIS A 368 3.46 4.93 3.73
CA HIS A 368 3.18 3.73 4.53
C HIS A 368 4.43 3.03 5.07
N LYS A 369 5.60 3.64 4.91
CA LYS A 369 6.84 3.25 5.55
C LYS A 369 7.34 4.42 6.40
N THR A 370 7.87 5.45 5.74
CA THR A 370 8.55 6.56 6.41
C THR A 370 7.61 7.49 7.18
N PHE A 371 6.34 7.63 6.75
CA PHE A 371 5.40 8.62 7.26
C PHE A 371 4.12 8.01 7.87
N CYS A 372 4.29 6.86 8.53
CA CYS A 372 3.35 6.28 9.50
C CYS A 372 1.98 5.81 8.98
N ILE A 373 1.66 5.85 7.67
CA ILE A 373 0.47 5.15 7.17
C ILE A 373 0.61 3.65 7.53
N PRO A 374 -0.42 3.01 8.11
CA PRO A 374 -0.30 1.63 8.57
C PRO A 374 -0.15 0.66 7.40
N HIS A 375 0.70 -0.35 7.58
CA HIS A 375 0.92 -1.38 6.57
C HIS A 375 -0.32 -2.24 6.28
N GLY A 376 -1.27 -2.31 7.21
CA GLY A 376 -2.61 -2.89 7.01
C GLY A 376 -2.66 -4.36 6.59
N GLY A 377 -1.57 -5.11 6.77
CA GLY A 377 -1.44 -6.50 6.29
C GLY A 377 -1.16 -6.61 4.79
N GLY A 378 -0.68 -5.54 4.14
CA GLY A 378 -0.35 -5.51 2.70
C GLY A 378 -0.97 -4.33 1.93
N GLY A 379 -1.34 -3.25 2.62
CA GLY A 379 -2.00 -2.07 2.08
C GLY A 379 -3.06 -1.53 3.05
N PRO A 380 -3.46 -0.26 2.95
CA PRO A 380 -3.22 0.66 1.83
C PRO A 380 -1.84 1.33 1.87
N GLY A 381 -1.45 1.95 0.75
CA GLY A 381 -0.29 2.82 0.68
C GLY A 381 -0.63 4.14 -0.02
N VAL A 382 0.27 5.10 0.10
CA VAL A 382 0.36 6.27 -0.79
C VAL A 382 1.82 6.41 -1.19
N GLY A 383 2.05 6.63 -2.48
CA GLY A 383 3.37 6.70 -3.10
C GLY A 383 3.61 8.03 -3.81
N PRO A 384 3.57 9.18 -3.11
CA PRO A 384 3.71 10.46 -3.77
C PRO A 384 5.03 10.53 -4.53
N VAL A 385 4.98 11.18 -5.69
CA VAL A 385 6.14 11.36 -6.57
C VAL A 385 6.59 12.82 -6.50
N ALA A 386 7.85 13.01 -6.13
CA ALA A 386 8.49 14.30 -5.96
C ALA A 386 9.53 14.48 -7.08
N VAL A 387 9.55 15.65 -7.71
CA VAL A 387 10.36 15.90 -8.91
C VAL A 387 11.05 17.25 -8.91
N ARG A 388 12.14 17.34 -9.67
CA ARG A 388 12.75 18.60 -10.05
C ARG A 388 11.89 19.37 -11.05
N SER A 389 12.06 20.68 -11.07
CA SER A 389 11.22 21.63 -11.82
C SER A 389 11.00 21.29 -13.30
N HIS A 390 11.99 20.72 -14.00
CA HIS A 390 11.88 20.34 -15.41
C HIS A 390 10.97 19.13 -15.65
N LEU A 391 10.74 18.29 -14.65
CA LEU A 391 9.82 17.15 -14.73
C LEU A 391 8.40 17.48 -14.25
N ALA A 392 8.21 18.58 -13.50
CA ALA A 392 6.91 18.97 -12.95
C ALA A 392 5.78 19.09 -14.00
N PRO A 393 6.02 19.58 -15.24
CA PRO A 393 4.99 19.59 -16.28
C PRO A 393 4.48 18.22 -16.73
N PHE A 394 5.20 17.15 -16.42
CA PHE A 394 4.89 15.78 -16.84
C PHE A 394 4.38 14.91 -15.68
N LEU A 395 4.10 15.51 -14.51
CA LEU A 395 3.47 14.79 -13.41
C LEU A 395 2.01 14.42 -13.74
N PRO A 396 1.46 13.36 -13.10
CA PRO A 396 0.10 12.93 -13.37
C PRO A 396 -0.94 14.02 -13.10
N SER A 397 -1.96 14.07 -13.95
CA SER A 397 -3.14 14.92 -13.82
C SER A 397 -4.42 14.08 -13.82
N HIS A 398 -5.61 14.67 -13.69
CA HIS A 398 -6.87 13.91 -13.74
C HIS A 398 -7.90 14.59 -14.65
N PRO A 399 -8.53 13.87 -15.61
CA PRO A 399 -9.39 14.49 -16.62
C PRO A 399 -10.67 15.12 -16.05
N LEU A 400 -11.18 14.57 -14.94
CA LEU A 400 -12.35 15.12 -14.24
C LEU A 400 -12.00 16.21 -13.22
N ARG A 401 -10.70 16.44 -12.98
CA ARG A 401 -10.15 17.38 -11.99
C ARG A 401 -8.83 17.96 -12.50
N PRO A 402 -8.85 18.90 -13.46
CA PRO A 402 -7.64 19.51 -14.01
C PRO A 402 -6.75 20.17 -12.95
N GLU A 403 -7.36 20.64 -11.85
CA GLU A 403 -6.70 21.24 -10.69
C GLU A 403 -5.88 20.21 -9.88
N ALA A 404 -6.11 18.91 -10.08
CA ALA A 404 -5.35 17.85 -9.45
C ALA A 404 -4.02 17.65 -10.19
N GLY A 405 -2.93 18.02 -9.52
CA GLY A 405 -1.56 17.95 -10.02
C GLY A 405 -0.85 19.29 -9.82
N PRO A 406 0.48 19.32 -9.65
CA PRO A 406 1.18 20.49 -9.13
C PRO A 406 1.16 21.72 -10.04
N LEU A 407 0.83 21.57 -11.34
CA LEU A 407 0.63 22.70 -12.25
C LEU A 407 -0.85 22.99 -12.57
N GLY A 408 -1.79 22.16 -12.11
CA GLY A 408 -3.22 22.34 -12.36
C GLY A 408 -3.63 22.33 -13.85
N ARG A 409 -2.87 21.63 -14.71
CA ARG A 409 -2.99 21.74 -16.17
C ARG A 409 -3.89 20.70 -16.86
N GLY A 410 -4.43 19.72 -16.14
CA GLY A 410 -5.17 18.62 -16.78
C GLY A 410 -4.35 17.87 -17.86
N ASP A 411 -5.00 16.99 -18.63
CA ASP A 411 -4.36 16.14 -19.67
C ASP A 411 -4.09 16.88 -20.99
N LEU A 412 -4.65 18.09 -21.15
CA LEU A 412 -4.81 18.75 -22.45
C LEU A 412 -3.50 19.25 -23.11
N ASP A 413 -2.38 19.28 -22.39
CA ASP A 413 -1.11 19.86 -22.85
C ASP A 413 0.07 18.86 -22.91
N GLY A 414 -0.18 17.56 -23.01
CA GLY A 414 0.89 16.54 -23.16
C GLY A 414 1.48 15.99 -21.86
N GLY A 415 0.70 16.03 -20.78
CA GLY A 415 0.98 15.28 -19.55
C GLY A 415 0.78 13.77 -19.73
N VAL A 416 1.13 12.98 -18.72
CA VAL A 416 1.09 11.50 -18.81
C VAL A 416 -0.25 10.87 -18.43
N GLY A 417 -1.31 11.69 -18.29
CA GLY A 417 -2.63 11.26 -17.85
C GLY A 417 -2.70 10.81 -16.38
N PRO A 418 -3.84 10.26 -15.95
CA PRO A 418 -4.02 9.76 -14.58
C PRO A 418 -3.35 8.39 -14.37
N VAL A 419 -2.67 8.22 -13.24
CA VAL A 419 -2.11 6.94 -12.78
C VAL A 419 -2.96 6.28 -11.68
N SER A 420 -3.97 6.99 -11.17
CA SER A 420 -4.92 6.53 -10.16
C SER A 420 -6.35 6.92 -10.56
N GLY A 421 -7.35 6.16 -10.10
CA GLY A 421 -8.76 6.44 -10.41
C GLY A 421 -9.36 7.66 -9.71
N ALA A 422 -8.63 8.28 -8.78
CA ALA A 422 -9.01 9.49 -8.06
C ALA A 422 -7.91 10.55 -8.15
N PRO A 423 -8.26 11.85 -8.12
CA PRO A 423 -7.34 12.97 -8.40
C PRO A 423 -6.12 13.03 -7.49
N TRP A 424 -6.30 12.73 -6.20
CA TRP A 424 -5.23 12.66 -5.18
C TRP A 424 -5.13 11.26 -4.57
N GLY A 425 -5.38 10.22 -5.38
CA GLY A 425 -5.28 8.82 -4.96
C GLY A 425 -6.14 8.53 -3.72
N SER A 426 -5.53 7.95 -2.69
CA SER A 426 -6.20 7.62 -1.42
C SER A 426 -6.17 8.80 -0.44
N ALA A 427 -6.81 9.93 -0.81
CA ALA A 427 -6.80 11.15 -0.01
C ALA A 427 -7.27 10.96 1.45
N GLY A 428 -8.21 10.04 1.69
CA GLY A 428 -8.76 9.71 3.01
C GLY A 428 -7.74 9.30 4.09
N ILE A 429 -6.54 8.87 3.70
CA ILE A 429 -5.48 8.46 4.63
C ILE A 429 -4.31 9.45 4.71
N LEU A 430 -4.37 10.58 3.99
CA LEU A 430 -3.39 11.66 4.08
C LEU A 430 -3.34 12.41 5.43
N PRO A 431 -4.41 12.42 6.27
CA PRO A 431 -4.28 12.98 7.62
C PRO A 431 -3.20 12.33 8.48
N ILE A 432 -2.89 11.05 8.25
CA ILE A 432 -1.85 10.32 9.00
C ILE A 432 -0.46 10.95 8.82
N PRO A 433 0.10 11.03 7.58
CA PRO A 433 1.41 11.64 7.37
C PRO A 433 1.42 13.13 7.69
N TRP A 434 0.30 13.83 7.50
CA TRP A 434 0.18 15.24 7.87
C TRP A 434 0.35 15.42 9.39
N ALA A 435 -0.37 14.62 10.19
CA ALA A 435 -0.30 14.68 11.64
C ALA A 435 1.10 14.31 12.15
N TYR A 436 1.73 13.27 11.57
CA TYR A 436 3.10 12.87 11.92
C TYR A 436 4.10 14.01 11.70
N ILE A 437 4.13 14.60 10.49
CA ILE A 437 5.07 15.69 10.17
C ILE A 437 4.83 16.90 11.09
N GLN A 438 3.56 17.27 11.27
CA GLN A 438 3.18 18.42 12.09
C GLN A 438 3.53 18.25 13.57
N MET A 439 3.30 17.07 14.15
CA MET A 439 3.58 16.80 15.56
C MET A 439 5.08 16.61 15.84
N MET A 440 5.80 15.97 14.92
CA MET A 440 7.24 15.76 15.07
C MET A 440 8.02 17.07 14.89
N GLY A 441 7.59 17.89 13.92
CA GLY A 441 8.35 19.07 13.51
C GLY A 441 9.74 18.70 12.97
N PRO A 442 10.55 19.70 12.56
CA PRO A 442 11.85 19.45 11.96
C PRO A 442 12.81 18.70 12.90
N ASP A 443 12.87 19.10 14.17
CA ASP A 443 13.79 18.50 15.16
C ASP A 443 13.41 17.04 15.49
N GLY A 444 12.11 16.76 15.62
CA GLY A 444 11.61 15.41 15.85
C GLY A 444 11.89 14.49 14.66
N LEU A 445 11.67 14.97 13.44
CA LEU A 445 11.95 14.21 12.23
C LEU A 445 13.45 13.87 12.09
N VAL A 446 14.34 14.84 12.32
CA VAL A 446 15.79 14.60 12.37
C VAL A 446 16.13 13.55 13.43
N LYS A 447 15.53 13.68 14.62
CA LYS A 447 15.79 12.75 15.71
C LYS A 447 15.31 11.34 15.40
N ALA A 448 14.16 11.19 14.77
CA ALA A 448 13.62 9.90 14.32
C ALA A 448 14.62 9.19 13.39
N THR A 449 15.10 9.87 12.35
CA THR A 449 16.11 9.32 11.44
C THR A 449 17.41 8.94 12.16
N GLN A 450 17.91 9.78 13.06
CA GLN A 450 19.11 9.47 13.84
C GLN A 450 18.93 8.22 14.71
N VAL A 451 17.76 8.05 15.34
CA VAL A 451 17.48 6.89 16.20
C VAL A 451 17.28 5.64 15.35
N ALA A 452 16.64 5.71 14.19
CA ALA A 452 16.54 4.57 13.27
C ALA A 452 17.92 4.02 12.87
N ILE A 453 18.85 4.91 12.50
CA ILE A 453 20.24 4.55 12.18
C ILE A 453 20.96 3.99 13.42
N LEU A 454 20.77 4.61 14.60
CA LEU A 454 21.36 4.15 15.85
C LEU A 454 20.90 2.73 16.21
N SER A 455 19.59 2.46 16.15
CA SER A 455 18.99 1.17 16.47
C SER A 455 19.51 0.07 15.55
N ALA A 456 19.58 0.34 14.24
CA ALA A 456 20.11 -0.62 13.27
C ALA A 456 21.59 -0.94 13.51
N ASN A 457 22.42 0.07 13.78
CA ASN A 457 23.82 -0.12 14.13
C ASN A 457 24.01 -0.84 15.46
N TYR A 458 23.15 -0.58 16.45
CA TYR A 458 23.16 -1.30 17.72
C TYR A 458 22.90 -2.81 17.51
N VAL A 459 21.85 -3.14 16.76
CA VAL A 459 21.52 -4.54 16.41
C VAL A 459 22.67 -5.18 15.62
N ALA A 460 23.18 -4.52 14.58
CA ALA A 460 24.29 -5.02 13.77
C ALA A 460 25.54 -5.31 14.63
N LYS A 461 25.96 -4.37 15.49
CA LYS A 461 27.15 -4.55 16.34
C LYS A 461 26.98 -5.67 17.36
N ARG A 462 25.78 -5.85 17.92
CA ARG A 462 25.50 -6.91 18.90
C ARG A 462 25.42 -8.30 18.25
N LEU A 463 25.03 -8.39 16.99
CA LEU A 463 24.91 -9.65 16.25
C LEU A 463 26.16 -10.03 15.44
N ALA A 464 27.07 -9.09 15.16
CA ALA A 464 28.25 -9.31 14.30
C ALA A 464 29.15 -10.49 14.74
N GLY A 465 29.20 -10.82 16.02
CA GLY A 465 29.97 -11.97 16.54
C GLY A 465 29.30 -13.33 16.32
N TYR A 466 28.04 -13.35 15.89
CA TYR A 466 27.19 -14.54 15.74
C TYR A 466 26.76 -14.75 14.28
N TYR A 467 26.46 -13.65 13.60
CA TYR A 467 26.05 -13.60 12.20
C TYR A 467 26.89 -12.52 11.52
N PRO A 468 27.67 -12.84 10.47
CA PRO A 468 28.39 -11.83 9.71
C PRO A 468 27.45 -10.76 9.17
N ILE A 469 27.86 -9.49 9.28
CA ILE A 469 27.15 -8.37 8.64
C ILE A 469 27.66 -8.31 7.20
N LEU A 470 26.78 -8.55 6.23
CA LEU A 470 27.18 -8.77 4.84
C LEU A 470 27.79 -7.51 4.21
N TYR A 471 27.17 -6.36 4.44
CA TYR A 471 27.59 -5.08 3.88
C TYR A 471 27.68 -4.02 4.96
N THR A 472 28.71 -3.19 4.90
CA THR A 472 28.88 -2.02 5.77
C THR A 472 29.48 -0.87 4.99
N GLY A 473 29.04 0.35 5.27
CA GLY A 473 29.62 1.58 4.71
C GLY A 473 30.85 2.06 5.49
N ALA A 474 31.17 3.35 5.32
CA ALA A 474 32.29 3.99 5.98
C ALA A 474 32.28 3.79 7.51
N GLY A 475 33.45 3.45 8.07
CA GLY A 475 33.59 3.19 9.51
C GLY A 475 32.97 1.87 9.98
N GLY A 476 32.57 0.97 9.07
CA GLY A 476 31.92 -0.29 9.42
C GLY A 476 30.54 -0.07 10.03
N LEU A 477 29.83 0.95 9.58
CA LEU A 477 28.48 1.32 9.99
C LEU A 477 27.47 0.98 8.90
N VAL A 478 26.24 0.74 9.31
CA VAL A 478 25.08 0.57 8.42
C VAL A 478 24.20 1.82 8.46
N ALA A 479 23.21 1.92 7.59
CA ALA A 479 22.18 2.96 7.60
C ALA A 479 21.07 2.60 8.61
N HIS A 480 19.81 2.60 8.19
CA HIS A 480 18.65 2.22 9.01
C HIS A 480 18.36 0.70 9.08
N GLU A 481 19.12 -0.12 8.36
CA GLU A 481 18.92 -1.57 8.28
C GLU A 481 20.24 -2.30 8.06
N CYS A 482 20.30 -3.60 8.35
CA CYS A 482 21.50 -4.42 8.11
C CYS A 482 21.14 -5.81 7.57
N ILE A 483 22.08 -6.44 6.87
CA ILE A 483 21.93 -7.80 6.35
C ILE A 483 22.80 -8.77 7.16
N LEU A 484 22.15 -9.78 7.75
CA LEU A 484 22.80 -10.91 8.41
C LEU A 484 23.04 -12.00 7.36
N ASP A 485 24.31 -12.37 7.15
CA ASP A 485 24.67 -13.43 6.21
C ASP A 485 24.58 -14.81 6.87
N LEU A 486 23.63 -15.63 6.42
CA LEU A 486 23.46 -17.00 6.88
C LEU A 486 23.99 -18.03 5.88
N ARG A 487 24.48 -17.64 4.69
CA ARG A 487 24.77 -18.58 3.59
C ARG A 487 25.85 -19.60 3.96
N GLN A 488 26.96 -19.13 4.54
CA GLN A 488 28.03 -20.02 5.02
C GLN A 488 27.56 -20.86 6.22
N ILE A 489 26.83 -20.24 7.15
CA ILE A 489 26.26 -20.93 8.32
C ILE A 489 25.34 -22.07 7.86
N SER A 490 24.50 -21.85 6.86
CA SER A 490 23.62 -22.86 6.28
C SER A 490 24.39 -23.98 5.60
N THR A 491 25.47 -23.65 4.88
CA THR A 491 26.32 -24.65 4.22
C THR A 491 27.01 -25.56 5.23
N GLU A 492 27.48 -25.00 6.35
CA GLU A 492 28.21 -25.74 7.38
C GLU A 492 27.31 -26.53 8.33
N SER A 493 26.15 -25.99 8.70
CA SER A 493 25.24 -26.58 9.69
C SER A 493 24.09 -27.41 9.09
N GLY A 494 23.76 -27.18 7.81
CA GLY A 494 22.55 -27.71 7.18
C GLY A 494 21.25 -26.98 7.58
N VAL A 495 21.31 -25.96 8.44
CA VAL A 495 20.15 -25.15 8.86
C VAL A 495 19.88 -24.06 7.84
N SER A 496 18.66 -24.00 7.30
CA SER A 496 18.30 -22.99 6.31
C SER A 496 17.92 -21.64 6.93
N VAL A 497 17.93 -20.57 6.13
CA VAL A 497 17.40 -19.26 6.52
C VAL A 497 15.90 -19.34 6.89
N GLU A 498 15.14 -20.22 6.24
CA GLU A 498 13.74 -20.45 6.56
C GLU A 498 13.58 -21.08 7.95
N ASP A 499 14.46 -22.00 8.35
CA ASP A 499 14.43 -22.59 9.69
C ASP A 499 14.60 -21.52 10.77
N VAL A 500 15.53 -20.58 10.57
CA VAL A 500 15.72 -19.43 11.47
C VAL A 500 14.48 -18.53 11.49
N ALA A 501 13.93 -18.21 10.33
CA ALA A 501 12.72 -17.40 10.21
C ALA A 501 11.51 -18.03 10.93
N LYS A 502 11.29 -19.34 10.77
CA LYS A 502 10.22 -20.05 11.48
C LYS A 502 10.50 -20.17 12.97
N ARG A 503 11.77 -20.35 13.36
CA ARG A 503 12.15 -20.47 14.78
C ARG A 503 11.94 -19.18 15.55
N LEU A 504 12.13 -18.01 14.93
CA LEU A 504 11.81 -16.71 15.53
C LEU A 504 10.35 -16.59 16.01
N ILE A 505 9.41 -17.27 15.36
CA ILE A 505 8.00 -17.31 15.78
C ILE A 505 7.87 -17.89 17.20
N ASP A 506 8.67 -18.91 17.53
CA ASP A 506 8.68 -19.51 18.87
C ASP A 506 9.28 -18.55 19.93
N TYR A 507 10.10 -17.59 19.50
CA TYR A 507 10.61 -16.50 20.33
C TYR A 507 9.64 -15.30 20.38
N GLY A 508 8.50 -15.38 19.68
CA GLY A 508 7.47 -14.34 19.67
C GLY A 508 7.85 -13.16 18.78
N PHE A 509 8.50 -13.43 17.64
CA PHE A 509 8.84 -12.44 16.62
C PHE A 509 8.31 -12.86 15.25
N HIS A 510 7.91 -11.87 14.45
CA HIS A 510 7.88 -12.03 13.00
C HIS A 510 9.33 -12.06 12.49
N ALA A 511 9.60 -12.83 11.44
CA ALA A 511 10.93 -12.85 10.85
C ALA A 511 11.29 -11.50 10.19
N PRO A 512 12.58 -11.12 10.13
CA PRO A 512 13.05 -10.06 9.24
C PRO A 512 12.79 -10.41 7.77
N THR A 513 13.09 -9.46 6.87
CA THR A 513 12.95 -9.68 5.42
C THR A 513 13.90 -10.81 5.00
N MET A 514 13.35 -11.84 4.35
CA MET A 514 14.06 -13.09 4.09
C MET A 514 14.45 -13.20 2.62
N SER A 515 15.71 -13.55 2.36
CA SER A 515 16.25 -13.85 1.03
C SER A 515 16.14 -12.72 -0.01
N PHE A 516 16.03 -11.48 0.45
CA PHE A 516 16.07 -10.27 -0.38
C PHE A 516 16.85 -9.17 0.37
N PRO A 517 17.71 -8.38 -0.30
CA PRO A 517 18.10 -8.47 -1.72
C PRO A 517 19.04 -9.64 -2.03
N VAL A 518 19.61 -10.30 -1.01
CA VAL A 518 20.52 -11.44 -1.19
C VAL A 518 19.83 -12.74 -0.77
N VAL A 519 19.87 -13.76 -1.63
CA VAL A 519 19.30 -15.07 -1.33
C VAL A 519 20.03 -15.73 -0.16
N GLY A 520 19.28 -16.27 0.79
CA GLY A 520 19.86 -16.98 1.95
C GLY A 520 20.27 -16.07 3.11
N THR A 521 19.87 -14.80 3.12
CA THR A 521 20.16 -13.83 4.20
C THR A 521 18.89 -13.34 4.90
N LEU A 522 19.05 -12.62 6.01
CA LEU A 522 17.99 -11.88 6.69
C LEU A 522 18.32 -10.39 6.73
N MET A 523 17.40 -9.54 6.31
CA MET A 523 17.54 -8.08 6.36
C MET A 523 16.67 -7.49 7.47
N VAL A 524 17.31 -6.79 8.40
CA VAL A 524 16.77 -6.37 9.69
C VAL A 524 16.69 -4.84 9.75
N GLU A 525 15.48 -4.31 9.89
CA GLU A 525 15.21 -2.88 10.09
C GLU A 525 14.38 -2.68 11.37
N PRO A 526 14.97 -2.20 12.48
CA PRO A 526 14.27 -2.05 13.75
C PRO A 526 13.39 -0.79 13.85
N THR A 527 13.70 0.24 13.05
CA THR A 527 13.12 1.60 13.16
C THR A 527 13.49 2.34 14.45
N GLU A 528 13.04 3.58 14.54
CA GLU A 528 13.19 4.47 15.69
C GLU A 528 12.15 4.26 16.79
N SER A 529 11.08 3.49 16.52
CA SER A 529 9.92 3.36 17.42
C SER A 529 10.11 2.29 18.48
N GLU A 530 11.04 1.36 18.26
CA GLU A 530 11.29 0.24 19.16
C GLU A 530 12.26 0.63 20.27
N ASP A 531 11.90 0.28 21.50
CA ASP A 531 12.73 0.57 22.66
C ASP A 531 13.90 -0.41 22.79
N LEU A 532 14.87 -0.05 23.64
CA LEU A 532 16.07 -0.87 23.84
C LEU A 532 15.75 -2.28 24.36
N ILE A 533 14.68 -2.45 25.15
CA ILE A 533 14.29 -3.73 25.73
C ILE A 533 13.84 -4.68 24.62
N GLU A 534 13.05 -4.18 23.67
CA GLU A 534 12.57 -4.98 22.54
C GLU A 534 13.71 -5.29 21.55
N LEU A 535 14.62 -4.34 21.29
CA LEU A 535 15.83 -4.60 20.50
C LEU A 535 16.69 -5.71 21.14
N ASP A 536 16.94 -5.62 22.45
CA ASP A 536 17.68 -6.66 23.18
C ASP A 536 16.94 -8.00 23.18
N ARG A 537 15.60 -8.01 23.25
CA ARG A 537 14.80 -9.25 23.15
C ARG A 537 15.02 -9.96 21.81
N PHE A 538 15.02 -9.21 20.70
CA PHE A 538 15.29 -9.76 19.37
C PHE A 538 16.75 -10.23 19.24
N ILE A 539 17.72 -9.43 19.69
CA ILE A 539 19.15 -9.78 19.68
C ILE A 539 19.38 -11.08 20.44
N ASN A 540 18.82 -11.20 21.65
CA ASN A 540 18.95 -12.40 22.47
C ASN A 540 18.29 -13.63 21.83
N ALA A 541 17.15 -13.45 21.14
CA ALA A 541 16.52 -14.51 20.37
C ALA A 541 17.44 -15.01 19.24
N MET A 542 18.03 -14.10 18.46
CA MET A 542 18.97 -14.43 17.39
C MET A 542 20.23 -15.12 17.92
N ILE A 543 20.79 -14.66 19.05
CA ILE A 543 21.95 -15.29 19.69
C ILE A 543 21.60 -16.71 20.17
N ALA A 544 20.43 -16.90 20.79
CA ALA A 544 19.98 -18.22 21.22
C ALA A 544 19.78 -19.17 20.03
N ILE A 545 19.18 -18.67 18.93
CA ILE A 545 19.06 -19.43 17.68
C ILE A 545 20.43 -19.79 17.12
N LYS A 546 21.44 -18.92 17.22
CA LYS A 546 22.81 -19.26 16.79
C LYS A 546 23.37 -20.44 17.59
N ALA A 547 23.14 -20.45 18.90
CA ALA A 547 23.54 -21.57 19.75
C ALA A 547 22.79 -22.86 19.37
N GLU A 548 21.51 -22.77 18.98
CA GLU A 548 20.74 -23.91 18.46
C GLU A 548 21.32 -24.44 17.12
N ILE A 549 21.72 -23.54 16.22
CA ILE A 549 22.40 -23.88 14.96
C ILE A 549 23.70 -24.63 15.25
N ASP A 550 24.47 -24.17 16.23
CA ASP A 550 25.75 -24.79 16.60
C ASP A 550 25.56 -26.20 17.15
N GLN A 551 24.48 -26.49 17.89
CA GLN A 551 24.15 -27.85 18.33
C GLN A 551 23.84 -28.79 17.16
N VAL A 552 23.19 -28.28 16.11
CA VAL A 552 22.93 -29.06 14.88
C VAL A 552 24.24 -29.28 14.12
N GLY A 553 25.03 -28.22 13.90
CA GLY A 553 26.31 -28.29 13.19
C GLY A 553 27.35 -29.18 13.88
N SER A 554 27.34 -29.26 15.21
CA SER A 554 28.20 -30.18 15.97
C SER A 554 27.66 -31.60 16.09
N GLY A 555 26.47 -31.89 15.55
CA GLY A 555 25.83 -33.21 15.60
C GLY A 555 25.24 -33.60 16.96
N VAL A 556 25.04 -32.64 17.88
CA VAL A 556 24.34 -32.88 19.16
C VAL A 556 22.85 -33.07 18.93
N TRP A 557 22.26 -32.30 18.02
CA TRP A 557 20.91 -32.52 17.55
C TRP A 557 20.87 -33.12 16.14
N PRO A 558 19.95 -34.06 15.87
CA PRO A 558 19.74 -34.57 14.52
C PRO A 558 19.39 -33.44 13.54
N PRO A 559 19.89 -33.49 12.29
CA PRO A 559 19.65 -32.44 11.30
C PRO A 559 18.17 -32.35 10.89
N ASP A 560 17.44 -33.46 10.96
CA ASP A 560 16.04 -33.61 10.56
C ASP A 560 15.03 -33.51 11.72
N ASP A 561 15.50 -33.61 12.97
CA ASP A 561 14.64 -33.54 14.16
C ASP A 561 15.26 -32.69 15.28
N ASN A 562 15.01 -31.38 15.21
CA ASN A 562 15.52 -30.38 16.14
C ASN A 562 14.56 -29.17 16.22
N PRO A 563 14.74 -28.24 17.19
CA PRO A 563 13.83 -27.11 17.36
C PRO A 563 13.71 -26.21 16.11
N LEU A 564 14.78 -26.02 15.35
CA LEU A 564 14.82 -25.18 14.15
C LEU A 564 13.98 -25.82 13.03
N ARG A 565 14.22 -27.10 12.74
CA ARG A 565 13.54 -27.85 11.68
C ARG A 565 12.05 -28.01 11.96
N ASN A 566 11.70 -28.20 13.22
CA ASN A 566 10.33 -28.40 13.67
C ASN A 566 9.61 -27.09 14.02
N ALA A 567 10.22 -25.92 13.85
CA ALA A 567 9.53 -24.65 14.04
C ALA A 567 8.53 -24.36 12.89
N PRO A 568 7.40 -23.67 13.15
CA PRO A 568 6.98 -23.13 14.44
C PRO A 568 6.13 -24.12 15.27
N HIS A 569 6.21 -24.05 16.60
CA HIS A 569 5.56 -24.98 17.54
C HIS A 569 4.16 -24.51 17.94
N THR A 570 3.13 -25.16 17.43
CA THR A 570 1.73 -24.88 17.78
C THR A 570 1.38 -25.45 19.16
N ALA A 571 0.38 -24.87 19.82
CA ALA A 571 -0.11 -25.40 21.09
C ALA A 571 -0.51 -26.88 20.99
N ASN A 572 -1.11 -27.28 19.86
CA ASN A 572 -1.55 -28.66 19.63
C ASN A 572 -0.38 -29.66 19.58
N CYS A 573 0.75 -29.31 18.93
CA CYS A 573 1.90 -30.23 18.87
C CYS A 573 2.62 -30.36 20.21
N LEU A 574 2.49 -29.37 21.10
CA LEU A 574 3.16 -29.35 22.41
C LEU A 574 2.40 -30.11 23.51
N ILE A 575 1.07 -30.24 23.39
CA ILE A 575 0.22 -30.93 24.37
C ILE A 575 0.14 -32.44 24.08
N GLY A 576 0.41 -32.85 22.84
CA GLY A 576 0.40 -34.25 22.42
C GLY A 576 1.59 -35.08 22.91
N PRO A 577 1.68 -36.36 22.49
CA PRO A 577 2.87 -37.18 22.70
C PRO A 577 4.13 -36.50 22.15
N TRP A 578 5.20 -36.51 22.92
CA TRP A 578 6.43 -35.79 22.58
C TRP A 578 7.60 -36.77 22.40
N SER A 579 8.01 -36.97 21.14
CA SER A 579 9.06 -37.92 20.75
C SER A 579 10.32 -37.24 20.19
N HIS A 580 10.47 -35.93 20.37
CA HIS A 580 11.62 -35.18 19.88
C HIS A 580 12.81 -35.26 20.84
N PRO A 581 14.07 -35.14 20.35
CA PRO A 581 15.29 -35.22 21.16
C PRO A 581 15.55 -33.97 22.02
N TYR A 582 14.64 -32.99 21.99
CA TYR A 582 14.66 -31.77 22.78
C TYR A 582 13.36 -31.66 23.57
N PRO A 583 13.31 -30.99 24.74
CA PRO A 583 12.09 -30.92 25.54
C PRO A 583 11.03 -30.02 24.88
N ALA A 584 9.74 -30.38 25.02
CA ALA A 584 8.61 -29.56 24.54
C ALA A 584 8.69 -28.10 25.03
N ARG A 585 9.19 -27.90 26.25
CA ARG A 585 9.40 -26.57 26.83
C ARG A 585 10.33 -25.69 25.98
N LEU A 586 11.33 -26.26 25.30
CA LEU A 586 12.22 -25.50 24.41
C LEU A 586 11.50 -25.05 23.14
N GLY A 587 10.52 -25.82 22.65
CA GLY A 587 9.62 -25.40 21.58
C GLY A 587 8.69 -24.27 22.01
N ALA A 588 8.13 -24.37 23.22
CA ALA A 588 7.15 -23.42 23.74
C ALA A 588 7.76 -22.10 24.27
N TYR A 589 8.83 -22.19 25.07
CA TYR A 589 9.40 -21.09 25.85
C TYR A 589 10.93 -21.09 25.79
N PRO A 590 11.53 -20.83 24.62
CA PRO A 590 12.98 -20.96 24.43
C PRO A 590 13.81 -19.96 25.27
N THR A 591 13.26 -18.82 25.65
CA THR A 591 13.92 -17.81 26.50
C THR A 591 13.69 -18.02 28.00
N GLY A 592 12.89 -19.01 28.39
CA GLY A 592 12.53 -19.26 29.79
C GLY A 592 11.65 -18.18 30.45
N ALA A 593 11.34 -17.07 29.75
CA ALA A 593 10.62 -15.91 30.27
C ALA A 593 9.09 -15.95 30.03
N LYS A 594 8.37 -15.14 30.85
CA LYS A 594 6.91 -14.90 30.95
C LYS A 594 5.98 -15.86 30.18
N VAL A 595 5.43 -16.82 30.93
CA VAL A 595 4.39 -17.77 30.48
C VAL A 595 3.07 -17.09 30.06
N MET A 596 2.81 -15.87 30.55
CA MET A 596 1.48 -15.24 30.46
C MET A 596 1.14 -14.63 29.09
N ASP A 597 2.12 -14.06 28.37
CA ASP A 597 1.87 -13.22 27.18
C ASP A 597 2.40 -13.86 25.88
N LYS A 598 2.33 -15.19 25.79
CA LYS A 598 2.84 -15.97 24.65
C LYS A 598 1.92 -15.85 23.42
N TYR A 599 2.49 -15.46 22.28
CA TYR A 599 1.86 -15.66 20.97
C TYR A 599 1.99 -17.12 20.54
N TRP A 600 0.89 -17.73 20.12
CA TRP A 600 0.84 -19.11 19.63
C TRP A 600 0.66 -19.14 18.12
N PRO A 601 1.59 -19.75 17.35
CA PRO A 601 1.39 -19.94 15.93
C PRO A 601 0.14 -20.80 15.69
N PRO A 602 -0.80 -20.37 14.82
CA PRO A 602 -2.06 -21.08 14.61
C PRO A 602 -1.89 -22.37 13.80
N VAL A 603 -0.81 -22.48 13.02
CA VAL A 603 -0.52 -23.61 12.14
C VAL A 603 0.96 -24.00 12.21
N ARG A 604 1.27 -25.24 11.79
CA ARG A 604 2.64 -25.72 11.60
C ARG A 604 3.27 -25.08 10.37
N ARG A 605 4.52 -25.43 10.07
CA ARG A 605 5.23 -24.97 8.88
C ARG A 605 4.40 -25.28 7.62
N ILE A 606 4.27 -24.29 6.74
CA ILE A 606 3.49 -24.36 5.50
C ILE A 606 4.29 -25.13 4.45
N ASP A 607 3.63 -26.01 3.69
CA ASP A 607 4.19 -26.63 2.48
C ASP A 607 3.83 -25.78 1.25
N GLY A 608 4.75 -24.88 0.87
CA GLY A 608 4.54 -23.99 -0.28
C GLY A 608 4.41 -24.75 -1.61
N ALA A 609 5.24 -25.76 -1.82
CA ALA A 609 5.24 -26.52 -3.08
C ALA A 609 3.97 -27.36 -3.27
N TYR A 610 3.37 -27.85 -2.18
CA TYR A 610 2.05 -28.48 -2.24
C TYR A 610 0.97 -27.47 -2.65
N GLY A 611 0.96 -26.27 -2.06
CA GLY A 611 -0.02 -25.22 -2.37
C GLY A 611 0.00 -24.82 -3.84
N ASP A 612 1.19 -24.61 -4.42
CA ASP A 612 1.33 -24.24 -5.84
C ASP A 612 0.89 -25.37 -6.78
N ARG A 613 1.11 -26.64 -6.40
CA ARG A 613 0.68 -27.81 -7.19
C ARG A 613 -0.81 -28.11 -7.06
N ASN A 614 -1.44 -27.69 -5.96
CA ASN A 614 -2.84 -27.98 -5.63
C ASN A 614 -3.58 -26.67 -5.37
N LEU A 615 -3.62 -25.80 -6.40
CA LEU A 615 -4.09 -24.43 -6.27
C LEU A 615 -5.59 -24.36 -5.92
N VAL A 616 -5.90 -23.93 -4.70
CA VAL A 616 -7.26 -23.65 -4.23
C VAL A 616 -7.32 -22.20 -3.72
N CYS A 617 -7.93 -21.31 -4.50
CA CYS A 617 -7.98 -19.86 -4.23
C CYS A 617 -9.33 -19.36 -3.71
N SER A 618 -10.24 -20.26 -3.33
CA SER A 618 -11.53 -19.95 -2.70
C SER A 618 -11.69 -20.72 -1.39
N CYS A 619 -12.61 -20.30 -0.53
CA CYS A 619 -12.91 -21.06 0.70
C CYS A 619 -13.32 -22.50 0.33
N PRO A 620 -12.54 -23.52 0.75
CA PRO A 620 -12.82 -24.90 0.41
C PRO A 620 -14.10 -25.36 1.09
N SER A 621 -14.84 -26.25 0.44
CA SER A 621 -15.92 -27.00 1.06
C SER A 621 -15.40 -27.89 2.20
N LEU A 622 -16.30 -28.31 3.09
CA LEU A 622 -15.95 -29.25 4.16
C LEU A 622 -15.48 -30.61 3.59
N GLU A 623 -15.98 -31.00 2.42
CA GLU A 623 -15.58 -32.23 1.73
C GLU A 623 -14.16 -32.12 1.15
N GLU A 624 -13.80 -30.98 0.56
CA GLU A 624 -12.44 -30.70 0.10
C GLU A 624 -11.45 -30.66 1.27
N LEU A 625 -11.82 -30.02 2.39
CA LEU A 625 -11.01 -30.02 3.62
C LEU A 625 -10.84 -31.40 4.25
N ALA A 626 -11.79 -32.32 4.07
CA ALA A 626 -11.71 -33.67 4.60
C ALA A 626 -10.89 -34.63 3.70
N SER A 627 -10.59 -34.22 2.48
CA SER A 627 -9.80 -35.00 1.49
C SER A 627 -8.30 -34.68 1.49
N VAL A 628 -7.90 -33.67 2.25
CA VAL A 628 -6.51 -33.25 2.54
C VAL A 628 -6.14 -33.76 3.93
#